data_AF-A0A6N6MJJ9-F1
#
_entry.id   AF-A0A6N6MJJ9-F1
#
_cell.length_a   1.000
_cell.length_b   1.000
_cell.length_c   1.000
_cell.angle_alpha   90.00
_cell.angle_beta   90.00
_cell.angle_gamma   90.00
#
_symmetry.space_group_name_H-M   'P 1'
#
loop_
_entity.id
_entity.type
_entity.pdbx_description
1 polymer ?
#
loop_
_entity_poly.entity_id
_entity_poly.type
_entity_poly.pdbx_seq_one_letter_code
_entity_poly.pdbx_strand_id
1 'polypeptide(L)' 'MTGTPRPDWTPDPPIVQLIDVHKSFGTVEVLKGISLDVKKGEVICIIGPSGSG' A
#
# COMPACT_ATOMS: atom_id res chain seq x y z
N MET A 1 -8.07 -30.76 -27.68
CA MET A 1 -8.55 -29.36 -27.55
C MET A 1 -7.72 -28.71 -26.47
N THR A 2 -6.75 -27.91 -26.88
CA THR A 2 -5.64 -27.40 -26.05
C THR A 2 -6.12 -26.29 -25.13
N GLY A 3 -6.31 -26.61 -23.85
CA GLY A 3 -6.41 -25.58 -22.81
C GLY A 3 -5.06 -24.87 -22.72
N THR A 4 -4.97 -23.64 -23.20
CA THR A 4 -3.81 -22.78 -22.98
C THR A 4 -3.59 -22.64 -21.48
N PRO A 5 -2.38 -22.93 -20.95
CA PRO A 5 -2.07 -22.63 -19.55
C PRO A 5 -2.31 -21.15 -19.34
N ARG A 6 -3.20 -20.78 -18.41
CA ARG A 6 -3.23 -19.39 -17.95
C ARG A 6 -1.84 -19.11 -17.37
N PRO A 7 -1.16 -18.03 -17.76
CA PRO A 7 0.09 -17.66 -17.11
C PRO A 7 -0.21 -17.55 -15.61
N ASP A 8 0.43 -18.44 -14.84
CA ASP A 8 0.33 -18.57 -13.39
C ASP A 8 1.00 -17.41 -12.66
N TRP A 9 1.74 -16.60 -13.39
CA TRP A 9 2.37 -15.39 -12.87
C TRP A 9 1.39 -14.21 -12.83
N THR A 10 0.43 -14.28 -11.91
CA THR A 10 -0.14 -13.07 -11.33
C THR A 10 0.58 -12.86 -10.01
N PRO A 11 1.29 -11.73 -9.79
CA PRO A 11 1.81 -11.42 -8.46
C PRO A 11 0.68 -11.51 -7.45
N ASP A 12 0.91 -12.20 -6.33
CA ASP A 12 -0.07 -12.22 -5.25
C ASP A 12 -0.44 -10.77 -4.89
N PRO A 13 -1.75 -10.47 -4.73
CA PRO A 13 -2.17 -9.14 -4.35
C PRO A 13 -1.53 -8.76 -2.99
N PRO A 14 -1.29 -7.47 -2.75
CA PRO A 14 -0.78 -7.02 -1.47
C PRO A 14 -1.73 -7.44 -0.34
N ILE A 15 -1.16 -7.84 0.80
CA ILE A 15 -1.93 -8.22 1.98
C ILE A 15 -2.45 -6.98 2.74
N VAL A 16 -1.79 -5.84 2.56
CA VAL A 16 -2.23 -4.53 3.04
C VAL A 16 -2.05 -3.53 1.90
N GLN A 17 -3.09 -2.75 1.63
CA GLN A 17 -3.08 -1.73 0.58
C GLN A 17 -3.69 -0.43 1.11
N LEU A 18 -2.92 0.65 0.97
CA LEU A 18 -3.35 2.02 1.19
C LEU A 18 -3.46 2.68 -0.17
N ILE A 19 -4.62 3.25 -0.47
CA ILE A 19 -4.89 3.98 -1.71
C ILE A 19 -5.30 5.39 -1.32
N ASP A 20 -4.50 6.36 -1.74
CA ASP A 20 -4.79 7.79 -1.63
C ASP A 20 -5.33 8.19 -0.25
N VAL A 21 -4.62 7.78 0.80
CA VAL A 21 -5.06 8.00 2.18
C VAL A 21 -4.76 9.43 2.61
N HIS A 22 -5.81 10.13 3.04
CA HIS A 22 -5.73 11.47 3.62
C HIS A 22 -6.13 11.44 5.09
N LYS A 23 -5.52 12.32 5.89
CA LYS A 23 -5.89 12.51 7.30
C LYS A 23 -5.70 13.96 7.70
N SER A 24 -6.69 14.50 8.40
CA SER A 24 -6.64 15.82 9.03
C SER A 24 -7.03 15.77 10.50
N PHE A 25 -6.47 16.68 11.29
CA PHE A 25 -6.88 17.02 12.64
C PHE A 25 -7.30 18.49 12.66
N GLY A 26 -8.61 18.74 12.71
CA GLY A 26 -9.14 20.09 12.50
C GLY A 26 -8.76 20.62 11.13
N THR A 27 -8.06 21.76 11.09
CA THR A 27 -7.59 22.41 9.86
C THR A 27 -6.22 21.92 9.39
N VAL A 28 -5.55 21.04 10.14
CA VAL A 28 -4.21 20.56 9.81
C VAL A 28 -4.31 19.23 9.06
N GLU A 29 -3.89 19.22 7.80
CA GLU A 29 -3.75 18.01 6.99
C GLU A 29 -2.39 17.36 7.25
N VAL A 30 -2.41 16.16 7.85
CA VAL A 30 -1.22 15.40 8.28
C VAL A 30 -0.82 14.31 7.29
N LEU A 31 -1.80 13.64 6.65
CA LEU A 31 -1.55 12.77 5.51
C LEU A 31 -2.19 13.38 4.27
N LYS A 32 -1.39 13.60 3.22
CA LYS A 32 -1.76 14.35 2.01
C LYS A 32 -1.84 13.45 0.77
N GLY A 33 -2.51 12.31 0.91
CA GLY A 33 -2.63 11.32 -0.17
C GLY A 33 -1.43 10.39 -0.20
N ILE A 34 -1.42 9.40 0.70
CA ILE A 34 -0.39 8.36 0.72
C ILE A 34 -0.93 7.06 0.12
N SER A 35 -0.11 6.38 -0.69
CA SER A 35 -0.41 5.05 -1.22
C SER A 35 0.74 4.10 -0.91
N LEU A 36 0.42 2.89 -0.46
CA LEU A 36 1.40 1.90 -0.01
C LEU A 36 0.81 0.49 -0.13
N ASP A 37 1.57 -0.40 -0.76
CA ASP A 37 1.27 -1.83 -0.79
C ASP A 37 2.27 -2.57 0.09
N VAL A 38 1.79 -3.52 0.90
CA VAL A 38 2.61 -4.45 1.67
C VAL A 38 2.32 -5.86 1.20
N LYS A 39 3.33 -6.53 0.66
CA LYS A 39 3.21 -7.90 0.15
C LYS A 39 3.36 -8.92 1.28
N LYS A 40 2.93 -10.15 1.01
CA LYS A 40 3.08 -11.25 1.96
C LYS A 40 4.55 -11.48 2.31
N GLY A 41 4.86 -11.45 3.60
CA GLY A 41 6.22 -11.62 4.12
C GLY A 41 7.11 -10.37 4.03
N GLU A 42 6.58 -9.25 3.53
CA GLU A 42 7.30 -7.99 3.49
C GLU A 42 7.26 -7.29 4.85
N VAL A 43 8.43 -6.82 5.31
CA VAL A 43 8.56 -6.05 6.55
C VAL A 43 9.00 -4.64 6.17
N ILE A 44 8.16 -3.67 6.52
CA ILE A 44 8.40 -2.25 6.21
C ILE A 44 8.57 -1.44 7.50
N CYS A 45 9.35 -0.38 7.42
CA CYS A 45 9.50 0.61 8.48
C CYS A 45 9.15 1.99 7.90
N ILE A 46 8.27 2.72 8.60
CA ILE A 46 7.94 4.11 8.26
C ILE A 46 8.80 5.00 9.16
N ILE A 47 9.58 5.89 8.53
CA ILE A 47 10.46 6.83 9.22
C ILE A 47 10.12 8.25 8.83
N GLY A 48 10.22 9.16 9.79
CA GLY A 48 10.02 10.58 9.56
C GLY A 48 10.31 11.40 10.82
N PRO A 49 10.52 12.72 10.67
CA PRO A 49 10.65 13.62 11.81
C PRO A 49 9.37 13.63 12.66
N SER A 50 9.47 14.07 13.91
CA SER A 50 8.31 14.18 14.81
C SER A 50 7.19 14.99 14.15
N GLY A 51 5.98 14.42 14.10
CA GLY A 51 4.78 15.05 13.52
C GLY A 51 4.66 14.95 11.99
N SER A 52 5.43 14.10 11.32
CA SER A 52 5.42 13.93 9.85
C SER A 52 4.27 13.09 9.28
N GLY A 53 3.42 12.52 10.14
CA GLY A 53 2.27 11.72 9.75
C GLY A 53 1.14 11.84 10.75
#